data_AF-A0A2G3A0A1-F1
#
_entry.id   AF-A0A2G3A0A1-F1
#
_cell.length_a   1.000
_cell.length_b   1.000
_cell.length_c   1.000
_cell.angle_alpha   90.00
_cell.angle_beta   90.00
_cell.angle_gamma   90.00
#
_symmetry.space_group_name_H-M   'P 1'
#
loop_
_entity.id
_entity.type
_entity.pdbx_description
1 polymer ?
#
loop_
_entity_poly.entity_id
_entity_poly.type
_entity_poly.pdbx_seq_one_letter_code
_entity_poly.pdbx_strand_id
1 'polypeptide(L)'
;MAKFNEVQKKRRAIISESKRAKHGDPNTRKLKQKVQPHSISGKRKRKLFKKWRRDQKEAIEKGVITMEDVEMAVADAAQGKTQDANKTPGKNKRKSDKQATESSTDAMEE
;
A
#
# COMPACT_ATOMS: atom_id res chain seq x y z
N MET A 1 28.30 -21.41 -22.03
CA MET A 1 27.30 -20.42 -21.55
C MET A 1 25.91 -21.00 -21.27
N ALA A 2 25.44 -22.02 -22.00
CA ALA A 2 24.09 -22.60 -21.81
C ALA A 2 23.83 -23.22 -20.41
N LYS A 3 24.79 -24.00 -19.89
CA LYS A 3 24.66 -24.72 -18.61
C LYS A 3 24.45 -23.78 -17.40
N PHE A 4 25.14 -22.64 -17.36
CA PHE A 4 24.95 -21.65 -16.28
C PHE A 4 23.56 -21.02 -16.33
N ASN A 5 23.06 -20.71 -17.54
CA ASN A 5 21.73 -20.16 -17.72
C ASN A 5 20.63 -21.14 -17.28
N GLU A 6 20.81 -22.44 -17.53
CA GLU A 6 19.91 -23.48 -17.06
C GLU A 6 19.90 -23.58 -15.52
N VAL A 7 21.08 -23.56 -14.90
CA VAL A 7 21.21 -23.55 -13.43
C VAL A 7 20.53 -22.31 -12.83
N GLN A 8 20.73 -21.14 -13.43
CA GLN A 8 20.07 -19.91 -12.99
C GLN A 8 18.55 -19.95 -13.17
N LYS A 9 18.05 -20.54 -14.27
CA LYS A 9 16.61 -20.74 -14.49
C LYS A 9 16.01 -21.64 -13.40
N LYS A 10 16.66 -22.76 -13.09
CA LYS A 10 16.23 -23.67 -12.00
C LYS A 10 16.21 -22.96 -10.66
N ARG A 11 17.27 -22.20 -10.34
CA ARG A 11 17.35 -21.41 -9.10
C ARG A 11 16.21 -20.38 -9.00
N ARG A 12 15.90 -19.67 -10.09
CA ARG A 12 14.79 -18.70 -10.13
C ARG A 12 13.43 -19.38 -9.92
N ALA A 13 13.23 -20.56 -10.48
CA ALA A 13 12.00 -21.34 -10.29
C ALA A 13 11.80 -21.72 -8.81
N ILE A 14 12.81 -22.30 -8.16
CA ILE A 14 12.78 -22.70 -6.75
C ILE A 14 12.48 -21.51 -5.83
N ILE A 15 13.12 -20.37 -6.08
CA ILE A 15 12.88 -19.14 -5.31
C ILE A 15 11.43 -18.67 -5.50
N SER A 16 10.88 -18.76 -6.72
CA SER A 16 9.50 -18.37 -6.99
C SER A 16 8.48 -19.26 -6.28
N GLU A 17 8.74 -20.57 -6.22
CA GLU A 17 7.89 -21.54 -5.53
C GLU A 17 7.94 -21.35 -4.02
N SER A 18 9.13 -21.12 -3.46
CA SER A 18 9.29 -20.76 -2.05
C SER A 18 8.50 -19.51 -1.68
N LYS A 19 8.50 -18.47 -2.54
CA LYS A 19 7.71 -17.25 -2.32
C LYS A 19 6.21 -17.53 -2.38
N ARG A 20 5.76 -18.36 -3.33
CA ARG A 20 4.36 -18.78 -3.45
C ARG A 20 3.90 -19.62 -2.26
N ALA A 21 4.76 -20.48 -1.71
CA ALA A 21 4.43 -21.29 -0.53
C ALA A 21 4.29 -20.41 0.73
N LYS A 22 5.18 -19.42 0.91
CA LYS A 22 5.19 -18.56 2.11
C LYS A 22 4.17 -17.42 2.07
N HIS A 23 3.91 -16.86 0.89
CA HIS A 23 3.13 -15.62 0.74
C HIS A 23 1.98 -15.72 -0.27
N GLY A 24 1.84 -16.85 -0.94
CA GLY A 24 0.74 -17.08 -1.88
C GLY A 24 -0.58 -17.26 -1.15
N ASP A 25 -1.66 -17.13 -1.91
CA ASP A 25 -2.99 -17.45 -1.42
C ASP A 25 -3.10 -18.96 -1.09
N PRO A 26 -3.69 -19.36 0.05
CA PRO A 26 -3.78 -20.77 0.44
C PRO A 26 -4.44 -21.68 -0.60
N ASN A 27 -5.46 -21.17 -1.31
CA ASN A 27 -6.24 -21.98 -2.25
C ASN A 27 -5.62 -22.01 -3.65
N THR A 28 -5.03 -20.89 -4.10
CA THR A 28 -4.52 -20.78 -5.49
C THR A 28 -3.00 -20.88 -5.59
N ARG A 29 -2.29 -20.79 -4.45
CA ARG A 29 -0.82 -20.75 -4.35
C ARG A 29 -0.17 -19.65 -5.21
N LYS A 30 -0.95 -18.69 -5.71
CA LYS A 30 -0.47 -17.55 -6.50
C LYS A 30 -0.16 -16.39 -5.57
N LEU A 31 0.90 -15.65 -5.89
CA LEU A 31 1.24 -14.43 -5.17
C LEU A 31 0.26 -13.31 -5.59
N LYS A 32 -0.38 -12.65 -4.63
CA LYS A 32 -1.28 -11.52 -4.93
C LYS A 32 -0.46 -10.35 -5.49
N GLN A 33 -0.86 -9.84 -6.65
CA GLN A 33 -0.28 -8.62 -7.19
C GLN A 33 -0.84 -7.44 -6.40
N LYS A 34 0.03 -6.73 -5.66
CA LYS A 34 -0.36 -5.49 -5.00
C LYS A 34 -0.56 -4.42 -6.05
N VAL A 35 -1.80 -4.01 -6.26
CA VAL A 35 -2.11 -2.83 -7.07
C VAL A 35 -1.53 -1.63 -6.35
N GLN A 36 -0.64 -0.90 -7.01
CA GLN A 36 -0.11 0.33 -6.44
C GLN A 36 -1.26 1.33 -6.28
N PRO A 37 -1.40 1.99 -5.12
CA PRO A 37 -2.42 3.00 -4.97
C PRO A 37 -2.12 4.15 -5.93
N HIS A 38 -2.94 4.30 -6.97
CA HIS A 38 -2.81 5.40 -7.90
C HIS A 38 -3.21 6.69 -7.21
N SER A 39 -2.31 7.68 -7.20
CA SER A 39 -2.62 8.99 -6.66
C SER A 39 -3.67 9.67 -7.54
N ILE A 40 -4.79 10.06 -6.93
CA ILE A 40 -5.84 10.82 -7.63
C ILE A 40 -5.32 12.24 -7.86
N SER A 41 -5.21 12.65 -9.13
CA SER A 41 -4.87 14.03 -9.51
C SER A 41 -5.77 15.05 -8.83
N GLY A 42 -5.24 16.22 -8.46
CA GLY A 42 -6.01 17.30 -7.85
C GLY A 42 -7.23 17.72 -8.66
N LYS A 43 -7.13 17.70 -10.00
CA LYS A 43 -8.27 17.95 -10.90
C LYS A 43 -9.38 16.92 -10.72
N ARG A 44 -9.02 15.63 -10.58
CA ARG A 44 -9.98 14.53 -10.36
C ARG A 44 -10.57 14.61 -8.96
N LYS A 45 -9.79 14.94 -7.92
CA LYS A 45 -10.31 15.24 -6.58
C LYS A 45 -11.35 16.35 -6.63
N ARG A 46 -11.04 17.47 -7.28
CA ARG A 46 -11.98 18.61 -7.44
C ARG A 46 -13.25 18.22 -8.20
N LYS A 47 -13.16 17.37 -9.23
CA LYS A 47 -14.34 16.85 -9.95
C LYS A 47 -15.19 15.96 -9.05
N LEU A 48 -14.57 15.06 -8.29
CA LEU A 48 -15.28 14.19 -7.35
C LEU A 48 -15.99 15.01 -6.27
N PHE A 49 -15.34 16.00 -5.66
CA PHE A 49 -15.97 16.89 -4.69
C PHE A 49 -17.12 17.71 -5.29
N LYS A 50 -17.00 18.14 -6.55
CA LYS A 50 -18.09 18.83 -7.25
C LYS A 50 -19.26 17.89 -7.57
N LYS A 51 -18.99 16.64 -7.94
CA LYS A 51 -20.03 15.62 -8.16
C LYS A 51 -20.74 15.34 -6.83
N TRP A 52 -19.98 15.05 -5.78
CA TRP A 52 -20.52 14.79 -4.44
C TRP A 52 -21.41 15.92 -3.93
N ARG A 53 -20.99 17.19 -4.08
CA ARG A 53 -21.85 18.32 -3.70
C ARG A 53 -23.14 18.43 -4.53
N ARG A 54 -23.14 17.99 -5.79
CA ARG A 54 -24.37 17.95 -6.60
C ARG A 54 -25.26 16.81 -6.14
N ASP A 55 -24.68 15.61 -5.98
CA ASP A 55 -25.42 14.44 -5.50
C ASP A 55 -26.07 14.71 -4.14
N GLN A 56 -25.40 15.40 -3.21
CA GLN A 56 -25.98 15.81 -1.92
C GLN A 56 -27.14 16.80 -2.09
N LYS A 57 -27.01 17.79 -2.98
CA LYS A 57 -28.10 18.74 -3.26
C LYS A 57 -29.31 18.04 -3.87
N GLU A 58 -29.08 17.15 -4.82
CA GLU A 58 -30.15 16.35 -5.42
C GLU A 58 -30.81 15.42 -4.40
N ALA A 59 -30.05 14.87 -3.45
CA ALA A 59 -30.59 14.05 -2.38
C ALA A 59 -31.48 14.85 -1.42
N ILE A 60 -31.11 16.10 -1.11
CA ILE A 60 -31.95 17.02 -0.32
C ILE A 60 -33.22 17.38 -1.11
N GLU A 61 -33.09 17.73 -2.39
CA GLU A 61 -34.23 18.07 -3.26
C GLU A 61 -35.22 16.91 -3.42
N LYS A 62 -34.70 15.67 -3.51
CA LYS A 62 -35.51 14.44 -3.56
C LYS A 62 -36.04 14.01 -2.18
N GLY A 63 -35.71 14.72 -1.10
CA GLY A 63 -36.11 14.38 0.27
C GLY A 63 -35.45 13.11 0.82
N VAL A 64 -34.38 12.61 0.19
CA VAL A 64 -33.61 11.44 0.66
C VAL A 64 -32.73 11.80 1.85
N ILE A 65 -32.34 13.07 1.97
CA ILE A 65 -31.63 13.63 3.13
C ILE A 65 -32.51 14.74 3.70
N THR A 66 -32.93 14.58 4.95
CA THR A 66 -33.68 15.58 5.70
C THR A 66 -32.75 16.39 6.59
N MET A 67 -33.22 17.55 7.06
CA MET A 67 -32.43 18.38 8.00
C MET A 67 -32.11 17.62 9.29
N GLU A 68 -33.01 16.74 9.75
CA GLU A 68 -32.81 15.88 10.92
C GLU A 68 -31.64 14.90 10.71
N ASP A 69 -31.50 14.32 9.52
CA ASP A 69 -30.36 13.43 9.20
C ASP A 69 -29.02 14.18 9.27
N VAL A 70 -29.02 15.45 8.86
CA VAL A 70 -27.84 16.31 8.94
C VAL A 70 -27.51 16.63 10.38
N GLU A 71 -28.50 16.98 11.20
CA GLU A 71 -28.34 17.26 12.63
C GLU A 71 -27.81 16.04 13.39
N MET A 72 -28.36 14.85 13.11
CA MET A 72 -27.91 13.59 13.69
C MET A 72 -26.47 13.27 13.31
N ALA A 73 -26.09 13.45 12.04
CA ALA A 73 -24.72 13.26 11.58
C ALA A 73 -23.73 14.24 12.24
N VAL A 74 -24.12 15.50 12.43
CA VAL A 74 -23.30 16.51 13.13
C VAL A 74 -23.16 16.18 14.61
N ALA A 75 -24.24 15.72 15.26
CA ALA A 75 -24.21 15.30 16.65
C ALA A 75 -23.29 14.08 16.87
N ASP A 76 -23.34 13.08 15.99
CA ASP A 76 -22.46 11.91 16.05
C ASP A 76 -20.98 12.26 15.79
N ALA A 77 -20.73 13.21 14.87
CA ALA A 77 -19.38 13.74 14.65
C ALA A 77 -18.86 14.53 15.87
N ALA A 78 -19.71 15.35 16.50
CA ALA A 78 -19.37 16.11 17.71
C ALA A 78 -19.13 15.18 18.92
N GLN A 79 -19.83 14.05 18.97
CA GLN A 79 -19.62 13.00 19.98
C GLN A 79 -18.40 12.11 19.68
N GLY A 80 -17.60 12.41 18.65
CA GLY A 80 -16.36 11.71 18.34
C GLY A 80 -16.55 10.26 17.90
N LYS A 81 -17.75 9.87 17.45
CA LYS A 81 -18.04 8.52 16.95
C LYS A 81 -17.50 8.26 15.53
N THR A 82 -16.65 9.15 15.00
CA THR A 82 -15.96 8.93 13.73
C THR A 82 -14.64 8.23 14.00
N GLN A 83 -14.59 6.94 13.70
CA GLN A 83 -13.38 6.10 13.77
C GLN A 83 -12.34 6.54 12.72
N ASP A 84 -11.67 7.67 12.95
CA ASP A 84 -10.44 8.00 12.23
C ASP A 84 -9.32 7.11 12.79
N ALA A 85 -9.15 5.96 12.15
CA ALA A 85 -8.10 5.00 12.48
C ALA A 85 -6.71 5.66 12.36
N ASN A 86 -6.17 5.98 13.54
CA ASN A 86 -4.77 6.23 13.88
C ASN A 86 -3.76 6.01 12.73
N LYS A 87 -3.34 7.09 12.08
CA LYS A 87 -2.14 7.08 11.24
C LYS A 87 -0.93 7.54 12.04
N THR A 88 -0.27 6.60 12.72
CA THR A 88 1.03 6.87 13.35
C THR A 88 2.08 7.13 12.27
N PRO A 89 2.87 8.22 12.36
CA PRO A 89 3.99 8.46 11.44
C PRO A 89 5.13 7.48 11.76
N GLY A 90 5.32 6.48 10.90
CA GLY A 90 6.45 5.56 10.97
C GLY A 90 7.78 6.32 10.84
N LYS A 91 8.64 6.21 11.86
CA LYS A 91 10.01 6.73 11.84
C LYS A 91 10.84 6.00 10.76
N ASN A 92 11.21 6.70 9.70
CA ASN A 92 12.18 6.21 8.72
C ASN A 92 13.56 6.08 9.39
N LYS A 93 13.96 4.87 9.79
CA LYS A 93 15.37 4.59 10.12
C LYS A 93 16.15 4.47 8.82
N ARG A 94 16.90 5.51 8.44
CA ARG A 94 17.99 5.36 7.47
C ARG A 94 19.01 4.42 8.09
N LYS A 95 19.34 3.34 7.37
CA LYS A 95 20.42 2.42 7.74
C LYS A 95 21.71 3.22 7.67
N SER A 96 22.40 3.33 8.81
CA SER A 96 23.75 3.87 8.87
C SER A 96 24.67 2.96 8.06
N ASP A 97 25.32 3.53 7.05
CA ASP A 97 26.43 2.86 6.39
C ASP A 97 27.63 2.89 7.34
N LYS A 98 28.07 1.68 7.70
CA LYS A 98 29.16 1.39 8.61
C LYS A 98 30.48 1.86 8.01
N GLN A 99 31.40 2.31 8.87
CA GLN A 99 32.76 2.67 8.50
C GLN A 99 33.49 1.47 7.89
N ALA A 100 34.25 1.71 6.82
CA ALA A 100 35.05 0.72 6.13
C ALA A 100 36.24 0.31 7.02
N THR A 101 36.23 -0.93 7.50
CA THR A 101 37.39 -1.54 8.15
C THR A 101 38.08 -2.48 7.17
N GLU A 102 39.26 -2.02 6.73
CA GLU A 102 40.50 -2.79 6.58
C GLU A 102 40.48 -3.95 5.57
N SER A 103 41.08 -3.64 4.40
CA SER A 103 41.65 -4.61 3.48
C SER A 103 42.72 -5.44 4.20
N SER A 104 42.35 -6.66 4.59
CA SER A 104 43.31 -7.71 4.95
C SER A 104 44.06 -8.12 3.69
N THR A 105 45.33 -7.73 3.61
CA THR A 105 46.32 -8.31 2.70
C THR A 105 46.77 -9.65 3.28
N ASP A 106 46.16 -10.73 2.83
CA ASP A 106 46.64 -12.09 3.08
C ASP A 106 46.62 -12.85 1.75
N ALA A 107 47.80 -12.92 1.10
CA ALA A 107 48.18 -13.86 0.05
C ALA A 107 49.56 -13.45 -0.54
N MET A 108 50.65 -13.79 0.15
CA MET A 108 51.94 -14.05 -0.49
C MET A 108 52.53 -15.31 0.14
N GLU A 109 52.06 -16.47 -0.34
CA GLU A 109 52.80 -17.72 -0.35
C GLU A 109 52.51 -18.40 -1.70
N GLU A 110 53.43 -18.23 -2.65
CA GLU A 110 54.04 -19.27 -3.49
C GLU A 110 55.15 -18.65 -4.35
#